data_AF-A0A7S9DC74-F1
#
_entry.id   AF-A0A7S9DC74-F1
#
_cell.length_a   1.000
_cell.length_b   1.000
_cell.length_c   1.000
_cell.angle_alpha   90.00
_cell.angle_beta   90.00
_cell.angle_gamma   90.00
#
_symmetry.space_group_name_H-M   'P 1'
#
loop_
_entity.id
_entity.type
_entity.pdbx_description
1 polymer ?
#
loop_
_entity_poly.entity_id
_entity_poly.type
_entity_poly.pdbx_seq_one_letter_code
_entity_poly.pdbx_strand_id
1 'polypeptide(L)'
;MGFVLISSSLARALLASVALAASVLLAGCDTDQVSLATNAKANQPVPPKLLAAMVEKDMDLQSPILVRLFKQEAELEIWKQARNGQFALLKTYPICRWSGDLGPKVREGDRQAPEGFYSINPSQMNPQSAYYLSFNTGFPNAFDKALGRTGSQLMVHGDCSSRGCYAMTDEQIAEIYSLGRESFFGGQKAFQFQAYPFRMTPVNMAKHRNNPNMAFWKMIKEGYDHFEVTRQEPKVDFCEKKYVFDAAKAPDAKRDPVFDASAKCPAYVIPEDIASAVREKEQRDDAEYNKLVAKGTPVARMNTGIDGGMNKIFAAKIPEGSTGLSEEAEGSTLQLLAMSKAPGTIPGTVNPPKPNFAPTSAYPQEEPVVAVAAPAANTRVASAAPAEKSEGGGFFSNLGRKMGLGTADTTATTTPPQATASVAPAATPPTAASRLKAAVTRFVPGRETAKDAPKATAAAKPAEPAKPQPDTRLAATRPALKPSVSDGAGSGDTQLAGAAPVVQSNSFDSRFGAVK
;
A
#
# COMPACT_ATOMS: atom_id res chain seq x y z
N MET A 1 -36.14 -23.13 -62.73
CA MET A 1 -35.89 -22.37 -61.47
C MET A 1 -35.61 -23.39 -60.37
N GLY A 2 -34.65 -23.17 -59.46
CA GLY A 2 -34.45 -24.12 -58.34
C GLY A 2 -33.08 -24.25 -57.68
N PHE A 3 -32.23 -23.21 -57.60
CA PHE A 3 -30.88 -23.35 -57.00
C PHE A 3 -30.45 -22.21 -56.04
N VAL A 4 -31.37 -21.35 -55.59
CA VAL A 4 -31.03 -20.12 -54.82
C VAL A 4 -31.34 -20.22 -53.32
N LEU A 5 -32.11 -21.22 -52.87
CA LEU A 5 -32.66 -21.28 -51.50
C LEU A 5 -31.79 -22.02 -50.45
N ILE A 6 -30.70 -22.68 -50.86
CA ILE A 6 -29.89 -23.52 -49.95
C ILE A 6 -28.79 -22.71 -49.23
N SER A 7 -28.23 -21.68 -49.87
CA SER A 7 -27.11 -20.90 -49.34
C SER A 7 -27.48 -20.02 -48.13
N SER A 8 -28.70 -19.49 -48.10
CA SER A 8 -29.15 -18.60 -47.02
C SER A 8 -29.32 -19.31 -45.68
N SER A 9 -29.73 -20.58 -45.67
CA SER A 9 -29.85 -21.40 -44.47
C SER A 9 -28.49 -21.73 -43.86
N LEU A 10 -27.51 -22.11 -44.68
CA LEU A 10 -26.13 -22.36 -44.23
C LEU A 10 -25.45 -21.08 -43.71
N ALA A 11 -25.63 -19.95 -44.40
CA ALA A 11 -25.11 -18.66 -43.93
C ALA A 11 -25.72 -18.23 -42.58
N ARG A 12 -27.03 -18.43 -42.40
CA ARG A 12 -27.72 -18.16 -41.11
C ARG A 12 -27.26 -19.10 -40.00
N ALA A 13 -27.06 -20.38 -40.29
CA ALA A 13 -26.51 -21.33 -39.33
C ALA A 13 -25.10 -20.93 -38.87
N LEU A 14 -24.20 -20.63 -39.82
CA LEU A 14 -22.84 -20.15 -39.51
C LEU A 14 -22.83 -18.85 -38.69
N LEU A 15 -23.65 -17.87 -39.06
CA LEU A 15 -23.78 -16.61 -38.28
C LEU A 15 -24.31 -16.86 -36.87
N ALA A 16 -25.27 -17.76 -36.69
CA ALA A 16 -25.75 -18.16 -35.36
C ALA A 16 -24.66 -18.89 -34.56
N SER A 17 -23.89 -19.79 -35.17
CA SER A 17 -22.76 -20.47 -34.52
C SER A 17 -21.66 -19.50 -34.09
N VAL A 18 -21.31 -18.52 -34.92
CA VAL A 18 -20.32 -17.48 -34.58
C VAL A 18 -20.83 -16.58 -33.44
N ALA A 19 -22.11 -16.20 -33.44
CA ALA A 19 -22.72 -15.45 -32.35
C ALA A 19 -22.71 -16.23 -31.01
N LEU A 20 -23.01 -17.53 -31.05
CA LEU A 20 -22.95 -18.42 -29.87
C LEU A 20 -21.52 -18.58 -29.35
N ALA A 21 -20.55 -18.81 -30.24
CA ALA A 21 -19.13 -18.88 -29.86
C ALA A 21 -18.64 -17.56 -29.23
N ALA A 22 -19.03 -16.41 -29.79
CA ALA A 22 -18.70 -15.11 -29.23
C ALA A 22 -19.33 -14.90 -27.84
N SER A 23 -20.60 -15.27 -27.63
CA SER A 23 -21.24 -15.13 -26.31
C SER A 23 -20.60 -16.01 -25.22
N VAL A 24 -20.14 -17.21 -25.58
CA VAL A 24 -19.41 -18.10 -24.66
C VAL A 24 -18.03 -17.51 -24.31
N LEU A 25 -17.35 -16.89 -25.27
CA LEU A 25 -16.06 -16.23 -25.03
C LEU A 25 -16.19 -14.97 -24.14
N LEU A 26 -17.26 -14.18 -24.28
CA LEU A 26 -17.49 -13.02 -23.40
C LEU A 26 -17.82 -13.43 -21.95
N ALA A 27 -18.48 -14.57 -21.74
CA ALA A 27 -18.80 -15.09 -20.40
C ALA A 27 -17.55 -15.52 -19.60
N GLY A 28 -16.39 -15.69 -20.25
CA GLY A 28 -15.13 -16.07 -19.60
C GLY A 28 -14.44 -14.93 -18.82
N CYS A 29 -14.89 -13.69 -18.94
CA CYS A 29 -14.20 -12.52 -18.39
C CYS A 29 -14.64 -12.10 -16.96
N ASP A 30 -15.72 -12.68 -16.43
CA ASP A 30 -16.32 -12.30 -15.13
C ASP A 30 -16.12 -13.35 -14.02
N THR A 31 -15.14 -14.24 -14.17
CA THR A 31 -14.81 -15.30 -13.17
C THR A 31 -14.62 -14.74 -11.77
N ASP A 32 -14.02 -13.56 -11.66
CA ASP A 32 -13.69 -12.94 -10.37
C ASP A 32 -14.92 -12.31 -9.70
N GLN A 33 -15.85 -11.75 -10.50
CA GLN A 33 -17.13 -11.25 -9.99
C GLN A 33 -18.02 -12.40 -9.53
N VAL A 34 -18.08 -13.50 -10.28
CA VAL A 34 -18.84 -14.71 -9.91
C VAL A 34 -18.21 -15.39 -8.68
N SER A 35 -16.87 -15.45 -8.62
CA SER A 35 -16.11 -15.96 -7.47
C SER A 35 -16.39 -15.14 -6.22
N LEU A 36 -16.40 -13.80 -6.30
CA LEU A 36 -16.75 -12.96 -5.15
C LEU A 36 -18.22 -13.15 -4.77
N ALA A 37 -19.15 -13.08 -5.73
CA ALA A 37 -20.60 -13.21 -5.47
C ALA A 37 -21.01 -14.54 -4.82
N THR A 38 -20.26 -15.63 -5.06
CA THR A 38 -20.53 -16.97 -4.49
C THR A 38 -19.71 -17.30 -3.23
N ASN A 39 -18.68 -16.52 -2.90
CA ASN A 39 -17.80 -16.82 -1.76
C ASN A 39 -18.37 -16.29 -0.42
N ALA A 40 -18.96 -17.19 0.35
CA ALA A 40 -19.58 -16.89 1.64
C ALA A 40 -18.62 -16.33 2.72
N LYS A 41 -17.29 -16.54 2.61
CA LYS A 41 -16.30 -15.90 3.50
C LYS A 41 -16.11 -14.43 3.12
N ALA A 42 -15.87 -14.19 1.83
CA ALA A 42 -15.59 -12.87 1.29
C ALA A 42 -16.80 -11.92 1.32
N ASN A 43 -18.02 -12.46 1.38
CA ASN A 43 -19.28 -11.73 1.48
C ASN A 43 -19.81 -11.57 2.91
N GLN A 44 -19.05 -11.92 3.96
CA GLN A 44 -19.52 -11.67 5.34
C GLN A 44 -19.75 -10.16 5.59
N PRO A 45 -20.83 -9.77 6.28
CA PRO A 45 -21.11 -8.38 6.60
C PRO A 45 -20.10 -7.85 7.64
N VAL A 46 -19.85 -6.55 7.61
CA VAL A 46 -19.07 -5.88 8.66
C VAL A 46 -19.77 -6.11 10.02
N PRO A 47 -19.08 -6.62 11.07
CA PRO A 47 -19.75 -7.02 12.30
C PRO A 47 -20.49 -5.88 13.01
N PRO A 48 -21.65 -6.13 13.64
CA PRO A 48 -22.46 -5.07 14.27
C PRO A 48 -21.73 -4.20 15.30
N LYS A 49 -20.76 -4.77 16.04
CA LYS A 49 -19.91 -4.00 16.97
C LYS A 49 -18.99 -3.01 16.25
N LEU A 50 -18.51 -3.36 15.05
CA LEU A 50 -17.66 -2.49 14.24
C LEU A 50 -18.49 -1.40 13.53
N LEU A 51 -19.72 -1.75 13.09
CA LEU A 51 -20.69 -0.76 12.61
C LEU A 51 -21.06 0.26 13.70
N ALA A 52 -21.31 -0.19 14.93
CA ALA A 52 -21.56 0.71 16.06
C ALA A 52 -20.38 1.67 16.32
N ALA A 53 -19.14 1.16 16.27
CA ALA A 53 -17.94 1.99 16.40
C ALA A 53 -17.75 2.99 15.24
N MET A 54 -18.20 2.66 14.02
CA MET A 54 -18.24 3.64 12.91
C MET A 54 -19.24 4.76 13.19
N VAL A 55 -20.44 4.44 13.66
CA VAL A 55 -21.49 5.42 14.00
C VAL A 55 -21.03 6.34 15.14
N GLU A 56 -20.40 5.79 16.18
CA GLU A 56 -19.80 6.55 17.29
C GLU A 56 -18.71 7.53 16.83
N LYS A 57 -17.99 7.19 15.75
CA LYS A 57 -16.87 7.96 15.18
C LYS A 57 -17.27 8.83 13.96
N ASP A 58 -18.57 8.92 13.67
CA ASP A 58 -19.14 9.60 12.49
C ASP A 58 -18.51 9.18 11.14
N MET A 59 -18.40 7.87 10.93
CA MET A 59 -17.89 7.24 9.71
C MET A 59 -19.02 6.50 8.97
N ASP A 60 -19.15 6.72 7.66
CA ASP A 60 -20.05 5.91 6.82
C ASP A 60 -19.43 4.56 6.48
N LEU A 61 -20.23 3.49 6.45
CA LEU A 61 -19.78 2.12 6.13
C LEU A 61 -18.89 2.07 4.88
N GLN A 62 -19.28 2.78 3.83
CA GLN A 62 -18.62 2.77 2.52
C GLN A 62 -17.60 3.92 2.32
N SER A 63 -17.29 4.72 3.34
CA SER A 63 -16.28 5.78 3.22
C SER A 63 -14.87 5.20 3.00
N PRO A 64 -13.93 5.94 2.37
CA PRO A 64 -12.56 5.48 2.16
C PRO A 64 -11.84 4.99 3.43
N ILE A 65 -11.01 3.96 3.28
CA ILE A 65 -10.08 3.49 4.32
C ILE A 65 -8.62 3.70 3.89
N LEU A 66 -7.74 3.70 4.90
CA LEU A 66 -6.29 3.67 4.77
C LEU A 66 -5.74 2.71 5.83
N VAL A 67 -4.73 1.91 5.46
CA VAL A 67 -4.14 0.90 6.33
C VAL A 67 -2.72 1.32 6.72
N ARG A 68 -2.41 1.29 8.03
CA ARG A 68 -1.06 1.54 8.55
C ARG A 68 -0.60 0.33 9.34
N LEU A 69 0.62 -0.12 9.12
CA LEU A 69 1.18 -1.30 9.75
C LEU A 69 2.51 -0.97 10.43
N PHE A 70 2.68 -1.49 11.64
CA PHE A 70 3.82 -1.26 12.50
C PHE A 70 4.42 -2.60 12.93
N LYS A 71 5.61 -2.92 12.42
CA LYS A 71 6.25 -4.24 12.63
C LYS A 71 6.70 -4.43 14.09
N GLN A 72 7.41 -3.46 14.67
CA GLN A 72 7.88 -3.54 16.07
C GLN A 72 6.74 -3.61 17.08
N GLU A 73 5.67 -2.84 16.89
CA GLU A 73 4.47 -2.92 17.74
C GLU A 73 3.65 -4.20 17.45
N ALA A 74 3.88 -4.84 16.30
CA ALA A 74 3.07 -5.90 15.71
C ALA A 74 1.58 -5.50 15.70
N GLU A 75 1.27 -4.38 15.05
CA GLU A 75 -0.07 -3.79 14.97
C GLU A 75 -0.40 -3.33 13.54
N LEU A 76 -1.65 -3.54 13.12
CA LEU A 76 -2.26 -3.05 11.90
C LEU A 76 -3.43 -2.14 12.28
N GLU A 77 -3.40 -0.90 11.85
CA GLU A 77 -4.46 0.10 12.04
C GLU A 77 -5.29 0.26 10.77
N ILE A 78 -6.62 0.21 10.91
CA ILE A 78 -7.52 0.74 9.89
C ILE A 78 -7.93 2.15 10.30
N TRP A 79 -7.50 3.11 9.49
CA TRP A 79 -8.00 4.47 9.48
C TRP A 79 -9.14 4.57 8.46
N LYS A 80 -10.15 5.38 8.76
CA LYS A 80 -11.34 5.52 7.92
C LYS A 80 -11.76 6.98 7.87
N GLN A 81 -12.25 7.43 6.72
CA GLN A 81 -12.69 8.80 6.55
C GLN A 81 -14.02 9.02 7.27
N ALA A 82 -14.06 10.02 8.16
CA ALA A 82 -15.29 10.50 8.80
C ALA A 82 -16.00 11.53 7.89
N ARG A 83 -17.26 11.91 8.20
CA ARG A 83 -18.04 12.86 7.36
C ARG A 83 -17.38 14.22 7.16
N ASN A 84 -16.48 14.62 8.07
CA ASN A 84 -15.69 15.85 7.96
C ASN A 84 -14.57 15.77 6.89
N GLY A 85 -14.41 14.63 6.20
CA GLY A 85 -13.40 14.42 5.18
C GLY A 85 -12.01 14.05 5.70
N GLN A 86 -11.79 13.93 7.02
CA GLN A 86 -10.51 13.54 7.61
C GLN A 86 -10.48 12.04 7.96
N PHE A 87 -9.30 11.44 7.89
CA PHE A 87 -9.07 10.08 8.37
C PHE A 87 -8.90 10.05 9.90
N ALA A 88 -9.70 9.24 10.57
CA ALA A 88 -9.57 8.94 11.99
C ALA A 88 -9.40 7.42 12.20
N LEU A 89 -8.76 7.04 13.31
CA LEU A 89 -8.53 5.64 13.66
C LEU A 89 -9.87 4.96 13.99
N LEU A 90 -10.28 4.00 13.16
CA LEU A 90 -11.45 3.15 13.42
C LEU A 90 -11.08 2.07 14.43
N LYS A 91 -10.05 1.26 14.13
CA LYS A 91 -9.65 0.11 14.96
C LYS A 91 -8.19 -0.30 14.70
N THR A 92 -7.51 -0.68 15.78
CA THR A 92 -6.20 -1.35 15.75
C THR A 92 -6.39 -2.86 15.92
N TYR A 93 -5.66 -3.63 15.13
CA TYR A 93 -5.65 -5.09 15.09
C TYR A 93 -4.22 -5.55 15.41
N PRO A 94 -3.97 -6.24 16.54
CA PRO A 94 -2.66 -6.83 16.77
C PRO A 94 -2.37 -7.89 15.70
N ILE A 95 -1.13 -7.94 15.22
CA ILE A 95 -0.68 -8.87 14.18
C ILE A 95 -0.30 -10.19 14.85
N CYS A 96 -0.81 -11.29 14.31
CA CYS A 96 -0.52 -12.63 14.79
C CYS A 96 0.94 -13.01 14.47
N ARG A 97 1.38 -12.77 13.22
CA ARG A 97 2.74 -13.10 12.79
C ARG A 97 3.22 -12.25 11.61
N TRP A 98 4.50 -11.85 11.60
CA TRP A 98 5.16 -11.28 10.43
C TRP A 98 6.64 -11.71 10.35
N SER A 99 7.20 -11.86 9.15
CA SER A 99 8.54 -12.47 8.93
C SER A 99 9.66 -11.47 8.58
N GLY A 100 10.91 -11.88 8.83
CA GLY A 100 12.13 -11.09 8.60
C GLY A 100 12.53 -10.18 9.77
N ASP A 101 13.42 -9.22 9.54
CA ASP A 101 13.86 -8.23 10.54
C ASP A 101 13.07 -6.90 10.39
N LEU A 102 13.41 -5.89 11.20
CA LEU A 102 13.04 -4.50 10.91
C LEU A 102 13.92 -3.97 9.76
N GLY A 103 13.28 -3.60 8.66
CA GLY A 103 13.90 -3.31 7.37
C GLY A 103 13.00 -3.67 6.18
N PRO A 104 13.23 -3.07 5.00
CA PRO A 104 12.47 -3.37 3.80
C PRO A 104 12.84 -4.73 3.21
N LYS A 105 11.89 -5.34 2.50
CA LYS A 105 12.15 -6.48 1.62
C LYS A 105 13.09 -6.08 0.48
N VAL A 106 14.01 -6.98 0.09
CA VAL A 106 14.99 -6.71 -0.97
C VAL A 106 14.98 -7.78 -2.07
N ARG A 107 14.77 -9.06 -1.75
CA ARG A 107 14.86 -10.15 -2.74
C ARG A 107 13.88 -11.29 -2.52
N GLU A 108 13.68 -12.10 -3.55
CA GLU A 108 13.03 -13.39 -3.40
C GLU A 108 13.78 -14.27 -2.37
N GLY A 109 13.04 -15.05 -1.57
CA GLY A 109 13.62 -15.93 -0.55
C GLY A 109 14.34 -15.26 0.63
N ASP A 110 14.25 -13.95 0.85
CA ASP A 110 14.79 -13.28 2.05
C ASP A 110 13.91 -13.44 3.32
N ARG A 111 12.71 -14.04 3.19
CA ARG A 111 11.65 -14.13 4.23
C ARG A 111 11.19 -12.77 4.77
N GLN A 112 11.59 -11.65 4.17
CA GLN A 112 11.34 -10.32 4.69
C GLN A 112 9.94 -9.81 4.31
N ALA A 113 9.13 -9.45 5.30
CA ALA A 113 7.90 -8.70 5.08
C ALA A 113 8.22 -7.23 4.71
N PRO A 114 7.56 -6.65 3.68
CA PRO A 114 7.96 -5.38 3.07
C PRO A 114 7.62 -4.14 3.92
N GLU A 115 8.39 -3.07 3.73
CA GLU A 115 8.19 -1.74 4.31
C GLU A 115 8.16 -0.71 3.17
N GLY A 116 7.32 0.32 3.29
CA GLY A 116 7.06 1.30 2.23
C GLY A 116 5.57 1.64 2.09
N PHE A 117 5.23 2.35 1.02
CA PHE A 117 3.86 2.71 0.68
C PHE A 117 3.40 1.93 -0.55
N TYR A 118 2.18 1.40 -0.49
CA TYR A 118 1.60 0.58 -1.53
C TYR A 118 0.14 0.96 -1.76
N SER A 119 -0.36 0.71 -2.97
CA SER A 119 -1.76 0.92 -3.35
C SER A 119 -2.44 -0.43 -3.53
N ILE A 120 -3.58 -0.63 -2.87
CA ILE A 120 -4.33 -1.88 -2.88
C ILE A 120 -5.67 -1.66 -3.59
N ASN A 121 -5.78 -2.17 -4.82
CA ASN A 121 -7.00 -2.10 -5.63
C ASN A 121 -7.83 -3.40 -5.52
N PRO A 122 -9.10 -3.43 -5.99
CA PRO A 122 -9.95 -4.62 -5.93
C PRO A 122 -9.32 -5.93 -6.42
N SER A 123 -8.48 -5.94 -7.47
CA SER A 123 -7.85 -7.16 -7.99
C SER A 123 -6.74 -7.72 -7.08
N GLN A 124 -6.32 -6.98 -6.06
CA GLN A 124 -5.40 -7.47 -5.02
C GLN A 124 -6.14 -8.18 -3.87
N MET A 125 -7.48 -8.10 -3.80
CA MET A 125 -8.29 -8.83 -2.83
C MET A 125 -8.43 -10.29 -3.29
N ASN A 126 -8.03 -11.24 -2.44
CA ASN A 126 -8.08 -12.67 -2.76
C ASN A 126 -9.10 -13.40 -1.86
N PRO A 127 -10.33 -13.65 -2.36
CA PRO A 127 -11.36 -14.40 -1.63
C PRO A 127 -11.08 -15.91 -1.56
N GLN A 128 -10.23 -16.42 -2.46
CA GLN A 128 -9.85 -17.84 -2.56
C GLN A 128 -8.48 -18.11 -1.91
N SER A 129 -8.15 -17.36 -0.87
CA SER A 129 -6.91 -17.57 -0.09
C SER A 129 -6.89 -18.96 0.55
N ALA A 130 -5.73 -19.63 0.47
CA ALA A 130 -5.44 -20.83 1.27
C ALA A 130 -5.47 -20.53 2.77
N TYR A 131 -5.10 -19.30 3.17
CA TYR A 131 -5.08 -18.82 4.54
C TYR A 131 -6.36 -18.01 4.84
N TYR A 132 -7.51 -18.68 4.73
CA TYR A 132 -8.88 -18.16 4.91
C TYR A 132 -9.31 -17.02 3.97
N LEU A 133 -8.76 -15.82 4.11
CA LEU A 133 -8.94 -14.63 3.26
C LEU A 133 -7.63 -13.86 3.18
N SER A 134 -7.40 -13.06 2.14
CA SER A 134 -6.20 -12.22 2.06
C SER A 134 -6.31 -11.04 1.10
N PHE A 135 -5.37 -10.11 1.19
CA PHE A 135 -5.06 -9.18 0.10
C PHE A 135 -3.55 -9.07 -0.16
N ASN A 136 -3.15 -8.84 -1.40
CA ASN A 136 -1.75 -8.70 -1.81
C ASN A 136 -1.26 -7.28 -1.53
N THR A 137 -0.13 -7.15 -0.81
CA THR A 137 0.41 -5.84 -0.36
C THR A 137 0.90 -4.95 -1.50
N GLY A 138 0.93 -5.41 -2.76
CA GLY A 138 1.38 -4.62 -3.92
C GLY A 138 2.90 -4.52 -4.07
N PHE A 139 3.68 -5.29 -3.30
CA PHE A 139 5.13 -5.41 -3.50
C PHE A 139 5.44 -6.29 -4.73
N PRO A 140 6.42 -5.93 -5.58
CA PRO A 140 7.23 -4.72 -5.54
C PRO A 140 6.54 -3.53 -6.24
N ASN A 141 6.54 -2.35 -5.60
CA ASN A 141 6.04 -1.11 -6.20
C ASN A 141 7.05 -0.52 -7.22
N ALA A 142 6.80 0.69 -7.74
CA ALA A 142 7.70 1.32 -8.72
C ALA A 142 9.09 1.66 -8.15
N PHE A 143 9.16 2.13 -6.90
CA PHE A 143 10.42 2.36 -6.17
C PHE A 143 11.19 1.05 -5.92
N ASP A 144 10.50 -0.01 -5.52
CA ASP A 144 11.10 -1.33 -5.31
C ASP A 144 11.73 -1.85 -6.62
N LYS A 145 10.99 -1.73 -7.73
CA LYS A 145 11.48 -2.10 -9.08
C LYS A 145 12.66 -1.25 -9.53
N ALA A 146 12.66 0.06 -9.28
CA ALA A 146 13.79 0.95 -9.59
C ALA A 146 15.06 0.63 -8.77
N LEU A 147 14.90 0.05 -7.58
CA LEU A 147 15.99 -0.50 -6.77
C LEU A 147 16.38 -1.95 -7.15
N GLY A 148 15.72 -2.56 -8.13
CA GLY A 148 15.98 -3.94 -8.55
C GLY A 148 15.52 -5.00 -7.55
N ARG A 149 14.60 -4.66 -6.64
CA ARG A 149 14.10 -5.58 -5.61
C ARG A 149 13.18 -6.65 -6.20
N THR A 150 13.25 -7.86 -5.67
CA THR A 150 12.52 -9.04 -6.18
C THR A 150 11.71 -9.76 -5.11
N GLY A 151 10.84 -10.68 -5.54
CA GLY A 151 9.83 -11.35 -4.71
C GLY A 151 8.41 -11.07 -5.20
N SER A 152 7.49 -11.98 -4.90
CA SER A 152 6.06 -11.84 -5.21
C SER A 152 5.19 -12.46 -4.11
N GLN A 153 3.86 -12.29 -4.21
CA GLN A 153 2.88 -12.91 -3.30
C GLN A 153 3.05 -12.53 -1.82
N LEU A 154 3.46 -11.29 -1.54
CA LEU A 154 3.41 -10.72 -0.20
C LEU A 154 1.96 -10.39 0.14
N MET A 155 1.41 -10.99 1.18
CA MET A 155 -0.02 -10.88 1.52
C MET A 155 -0.23 -10.37 2.96
N VAL A 156 -1.40 -9.79 3.22
CA VAL A 156 -2.03 -9.75 4.55
C VAL A 156 -3.12 -10.83 4.57
N HIS A 157 -3.11 -11.76 5.53
CA HIS A 157 -3.97 -12.96 5.50
C HIS A 157 -4.36 -13.53 6.88
N GLY A 158 -5.15 -14.62 6.92
CA GLY A 158 -5.52 -15.35 8.14
C GLY A 158 -4.51 -16.42 8.59
N ASP A 159 -4.98 -17.48 9.26
CA ASP A 159 -4.22 -18.65 9.77
C ASP A 159 -3.09 -18.36 10.77
N CYS A 160 -2.84 -17.11 11.17
CA CYS A 160 -1.81 -16.72 12.16
C CYS A 160 -0.36 -17.17 11.86
N SER A 161 -0.10 -17.77 10.69
CA SER A 161 1.19 -18.40 10.33
C SER A 161 1.85 -17.62 9.19
N SER A 162 3.17 -17.39 9.20
CA SER A 162 3.84 -16.61 8.14
C SER A 162 5.22 -17.10 7.75
N ARG A 163 5.53 -17.00 6.45
CA ARG A 163 6.84 -17.29 5.81
C ARG A 163 7.33 -16.12 4.94
N GLY A 164 6.85 -14.90 5.20
CA GLY A 164 7.13 -13.68 4.42
C GLY A 164 6.02 -12.61 4.44
N CYS A 165 4.84 -12.97 4.93
CA CYS A 165 3.60 -12.19 4.91
C CYS A 165 3.28 -11.53 6.26
N TYR A 166 2.14 -10.82 6.31
CA TYR A 166 1.50 -10.36 7.54
C TYR A 166 0.28 -11.24 7.85
N ALA A 167 0.37 -12.12 8.84
CA ALA A 167 -0.73 -12.99 9.25
C ALA A 167 -1.48 -12.45 10.46
N MET A 168 -2.81 -12.47 10.36
CA MET A 168 -3.80 -12.11 11.35
C MET A 168 -4.54 -13.38 11.80
N THR A 169 -5.47 -13.28 12.74
CA THR A 169 -6.48 -14.34 12.93
C THR A 169 -7.57 -14.26 11.84
N ASP A 170 -8.29 -15.36 11.61
CA ASP A 170 -9.32 -15.43 10.57
C ASP A 170 -10.45 -14.41 10.80
N GLU A 171 -10.81 -14.16 12.07
CA GLU A 171 -11.81 -13.15 12.44
C GLU A 171 -11.32 -11.71 12.19
N GLN A 172 -10.02 -11.45 12.40
CA GLN A 172 -9.42 -10.15 12.11
C GLN A 172 -9.37 -9.87 10.59
N ILE A 173 -8.94 -10.85 9.78
CA ILE A 173 -8.89 -10.66 8.33
C ILE A 173 -10.30 -10.64 7.71
N ALA A 174 -11.31 -11.31 8.29
CA ALA A 174 -12.71 -11.16 7.89
C ALA A 174 -13.20 -9.70 8.03
N GLU A 175 -12.93 -9.08 9.19
CA GLU A 175 -13.21 -7.66 9.39
C GLU A 175 -12.44 -6.78 8.39
N ILE A 176 -11.12 -6.92 8.28
CA ILE A 176 -10.29 -6.09 7.40
C ILE A 176 -10.69 -6.25 5.92
N TYR A 177 -10.97 -7.48 5.47
CA TYR A 177 -11.40 -7.76 4.10
C TYR A 177 -12.77 -7.13 3.79
N SER A 178 -13.74 -7.25 4.72
CA SER A 178 -15.06 -6.63 4.55
C SER A 178 -14.99 -5.10 4.54
N LEU A 179 -14.12 -4.48 5.35
CA LEU A 179 -13.87 -3.03 5.28
C LEU A 179 -13.32 -2.58 3.91
N GLY A 180 -12.36 -3.31 3.36
CA GLY A 180 -11.84 -3.05 2.01
C GLY A 180 -12.93 -3.16 0.94
N ARG A 181 -13.71 -4.25 0.98
CA ARG A 181 -14.86 -4.48 0.09
C ARG A 181 -15.87 -3.33 0.12
N GLU A 182 -16.34 -2.92 1.30
CA GLU A 182 -17.34 -1.85 1.42
C GLU A 182 -16.80 -0.48 0.97
N SER A 183 -15.50 -0.21 1.17
CA SER A 183 -14.89 1.04 0.71
C SER A 183 -14.75 1.08 -0.82
N PHE A 184 -14.48 -0.07 -1.45
CA PHE A 184 -14.51 -0.23 -2.90
C PHE A 184 -15.94 -0.11 -3.47
N PHE A 185 -16.96 -0.66 -2.79
CA PHE A 185 -18.37 -0.44 -3.14
C PHE A 185 -18.79 1.02 -2.99
N GLY A 186 -18.18 1.78 -2.08
CA GLY A 186 -18.29 3.24 -1.97
C GLY A 186 -17.56 4.04 -3.05
N GLY A 187 -16.85 3.37 -3.97
CA GLY A 187 -16.14 4.02 -5.09
C GLY A 187 -14.69 4.40 -4.80
N GLN A 188 -14.10 4.01 -3.66
CA GLN A 188 -12.65 4.07 -3.49
C GLN A 188 -11.98 3.17 -4.55
N LYS A 189 -11.06 3.70 -5.35
CA LYS A 189 -10.43 2.94 -6.46
C LYS A 189 -9.31 2.01 -5.98
N ALA A 190 -8.61 2.44 -4.93
CA ALA A 190 -7.62 1.69 -4.19
C ALA A 190 -7.48 2.33 -2.80
N PHE A 191 -7.10 1.56 -1.78
CA PHE A 191 -6.70 2.09 -0.48
C PHE A 191 -5.18 2.03 -0.32
N GLN A 192 -4.60 2.99 0.39
CA GLN A 192 -3.16 2.95 0.68
C GLN A 192 -2.85 1.98 1.83
N PHE A 193 -1.81 1.19 1.65
CA PHE A 193 -1.19 0.33 2.67
C PHE A 193 0.21 0.86 2.97
N GLN A 194 0.37 1.43 4.16
CA GLN A 194 1.62 1.98 4.68
C GLN A 194 2.26 0.97 5.64
N ALA A 195 3.43 0.42 5.32
CA ALA A 195 4.14 -0.53 6.18
C ALA A 195 5.43 0.09 6.73
N TYR A 196 5.49 0.23 8.06
CA TYR A 196 6.58 0.89 8.79
C TYR A 196 7.32 -0.10 9.71
N PRO A 197 8.62 0.14 10.00
CA PRO A 197 9.37 -0.63 10.98
C PRO A 197 8.75 -0.51 12.38
N PHE A 198 8.32 0.69 12.74
CA PHE A 198 7.75 1.07 14.05
C PHE A 198 6.91 2.34 13.91
N ARG A 199 6.20 2.76 14.96
CA ARG A 199 5.58 4.10 15.00
C ARG A 199 6.70 5.16 14.97
N MET A 200 6.72 6.02 13.94
CA MET A 200 7.87 6.86 13.53
C MET A 200 8.12 8.10 14.43
N THR A 201 8.11 7.88 15.74
CA THR A 201 8.32 8.86 16.80
C THR A 201 9.81 9.16 17.03
N PRO A 202 10.16 10.33 17.61
CA PRO A 202 11.54 10.64 17.99
C PRO A 202 12.18 9.59 18.90
N VAL A 203 11.39 8.98 19.79
CA VAL A 203 11.84 7.91 20.70
C VAL A 203 12.25 6.66 19.94
N ASN A 204 11.45 6.18 18.99
CA ASN A 204 11.78 4.99 18.21
C ASN A 204 12.91 5.27 17.20
N MET A 205 12.91 6.44 16.56
CA MET A 205 14.03 6.88 15.72
C MET A 205 15.35 6.93 16.52
N ALA A 206 15.33 7.45 17.77
CA ALA A 206 16.50 7.49 18.65
C ALA A 206 16.94 6.09 19.10
N LYS A 207 16.00 5.21 19.50
CA LYS A 207 16.29 3.81 19.86
C LYS A 207 16.97 3.04 18.71
N HIS A 208 16.55 3.25 17.46
CA HIS A 208 17.03 2.50 16.31
C HIS A 208 18.09 3.23 15.45
N ARG A 209 18.69 4.32 15.98
CA ARG A 209 19.65 5.21 15.30
C ARG A 209 20.85 4.53 14.61
N ASN A 210 21.24 3.33 15.05
CA ASN A 210 22.36 2.57 14.49
C ASN A 210 21.95 1.53 13.41
N ASN A 211 20.66 1.40 13.08
CA ASN A 211 20.21 0.41 12.09
C ASN A 211 20.59 0.82 10.65
N PRO A 212 21.10 -0.08 9.80
CA PRO A 212 21.49 0.25 8.42
C PRO A 212 20.36 0.80 7.55
N ASN A 213 19.10 0.49 7.87
CA ASN A 213 17.93 0.97 7.13
C ASN A 213 17.53 2.42 7.48
N MET A 214 18.21 3.09 8.41
CA MET A 214 17.83 4.43 8.90
C MET A 214 17.68 5.49 7.78
N ALA A 215 18.48 5.41 6.71
CA ALA A 215 18.34 6.31 5.56
C ALA A 215 17.01 6.09 4.79
N PHE A 216 16.58 4.83 4.63
CA PHE A 216 15.29 4.48 4.04
C PHE A 216 14.14 4.82 5.01
N TRP A 217 14.33 4.63 6.31
CA TRP A 217 13.34 4.98 7.33
C TRP A 217 13.07 6.48 7.45
N LYS A 218 14.10 7.33 7.32
CA LYS A 218 13.90 8.78 7.18
C LYS A 218 13.07 9.13 5.93
N MET A 219 13.30 8.44 4.82
CA MET A 219 12.55 8.67 3.58
C MET A 219 11.06 8.29 3.69
N ILE A 220 10.72 7.18 4.37
CA ILE A 220 9.29 6.84 4.62
C ILE A 220 8.68 7.61 5.80
N LYS A 221 9.50 8.25 6.66
CA LYS A 221 9.01 9.15 7.72
C LYS A 221 8.37 10.42 7.15
N GLU A 222 8.83 10.92 6.00
CA GLU A 222 8.23 12.08 5.32
C GLU A 222 6.73 11.85 5.07
N GLY A 223 6.36 10.74 4.40
CA GLY A 223 4.96 10.36 4.18
C GLY A 223 4.17 10.02 5.45
N TYR A 224 4.84 9.49 6.49
CA TYR A 224 4.22 9.30 7.82
C TYR A 224 3.82 10.66 8.41
N ASP A 225 4.72 11.64 8.34
CA ASP A 225 4.53 12.97 8.92
C ASP A 225 3.51 13.80 8.13
N HIS A 226 3.48 13.67 6.79
CA HIS A 226 2.39 14.19 5.95
C HIS A 226 1.01 13.70 6.44
N PHE A 227 0.85 12.39 6.68
CA PHE A 227 -0.41 11.85 7.22
C PHE A 227 -0.73 12.38 8.63
N GLU A 228 0.27 12.50 9.51
CA GLU A 228 0.06 12.96 10.88
C GLU A 228 -0.40 14.43 10.97
N VAL A 229 0.07 15.31 10.08
CA VAL A 229 -0.32 16.74 10.09
C VAL A 229 -1.59 17.03 9.28
N THR A 230 -1.85 16.30 8.19
CA THR A 230 -3.01 16.56 7.32
C THR A 230 -4.26 15.76 7.70
N ARG A 231 -4.09 14.56 8.28
CA ARG A 231 -5.12 13.51 8.39
C ARG A 231 -5.77 13.17 7.04
N GLN A 232 -4.99 13.23 5.96
CA GLN A 232 -5.34 12.80 4.61
C GLN A 232 -4.44 11.66 4.15
N GLU A 233 -4.91 10.85 3.20
CA GLU A 233 -4.05 9.90 2.48
C GLU A 233 -3.04 10.70 1.64
N PRO A 234 -1.72 10.62 1.94
CA PRO A 234 -0.72 11.38 1.18
C PRO A 234 -0.59 10.78 -0.21
N LYS A 235 -0.48 11.63 -1.24
CA LYS A 235 -0.10 11.16 -2.59
C LYS A 235 1.34 10.67 -2.53
N VAL A 236 1.61 9.54 -3.19
CA VAL A 236 2.95 8.94 -3.23
C VAL A 236 3.41 8.79 -4.67
N ASP A 237 4.48 9.51 -4.99
CA ASP A 237 5.18 9.50 -6.26
C ASP A 237 6.64 9.06 -6.06
N PHE A 238 7.37 8.84 -7.16
CA PHE A 238 8.72 8.29 -7.13
C PHE A 238 9.64 8.91 -8.17
N CYS A 239 10.86 9.31 -7.77
CA CYS A 239 11.92 9.72 -8.69
C CYS A 239 13.30 9.62 -8.01
N GLU A 240 14.38 9.54 -8.80
CA GLU A 240 15.76 9.41 -8.32
C GLU A 240 15.97 8.25 -7.32
N LYS A 241 15.15 7.20 -7.42
CA LYS A 241 15.06 6.07 -6.46
C LYS A 241 14.72 6.52 -5.02
N LYS A 242 13.87 7.54 -4.90
CA LYS A 242 13.31 8.09 -3.67
C LYS A 242 11.79 8.10 -3.73
N TYR A 243 11.15 8.21 -2.57
CA TYR A 243 9.75 8.62 -2.46
C TYR A 243 9.62 10.14 -2.66
N VAL A 244 8.44 10.58 -3.08
CA VAL A 244 7.99 11.98 -3.08
C VAL A 244 6.55 12.00 -2.55
N PHE A 245 6.24 12.93 -1.65
CA PHE A 245 4.92 13.03 -1.03
C PHE A 245 4.18 14.32 -1.37
N ASP A 246 2.87 14.21 -1.63
CA ASP A 246 1.96 15.31 -1.96
C ASP A 246 2.46 16.28 -3.04
N ALA A 247 3.16 15.73 -4.04
CA ALA A 247 3.55 16.47 -5.23
C ALA A 247 2.34 17.12 -5.92
N ALA A 248 2.47 18.42 -6.13
CA ALA A 248 1.54 19.25 -6.88
C ALA A 248 2.25 19.86 -8.09
N LYS A 249 1.43 20.16 -9.10
CA LYS A 249 1.85 20.87 -10.31
C LYS A 249 2.37 22.27 -9.96
N ALA A 250 3.58 22.60 -10.38
CA ALA A 250 4.15 23.94 -10.20
C ALA A 250 3.30 25.02 -10.91
N PRO A 251 3.17 26.25 -10.37
CA PRO A 251 2.23 27.26 -10.87
C PRO A 251 2.30 27.53 -12.39
N ASP A 252 3.52 27.69 -12.93
CA ASP A 252 3.75 28.01 -14.34
C ASP A 252 3.76 26.78 -15.28
N ALA A 253 3.56 25.57 -14.74
CA ALA A 253 3.58 24.36 -15.56
C ALA A 253 2.35 24.27 -16.47
N LYS A 254 2.53 23.80 -17.71
CA LYS A 254 1.41 23.57 -18.65
C LYS A 254 0.72 22.21 -18.47
N ARG A 255 1.39 21.26 -17.82
CA ARG A 255 0.97 19.88 -17.60
C ARG A 255 1.37 19.43 -16.20
N ASP A 256 0.72 18.41 -15.68
CA ASP A 256 1.06 17.80 -14.39
C ASP A 256 2.45 17.14 -14.43
N PRO A 257 3.15 17.02 -13.29
CA PRO A 257 4.41 16.29 -13.21
C PRO A 257 4.19 14.82 -13.53
N VAL A 258 5.09 14.23 -14.32
CA VAL A 258 5.12 12.79 -14.60
C VAL A 258 6.34 12.22 -13.90
N PHE A 259 6.10 11.30 -12.97
CA PHE A 259 7.12 10.67 -12.14
C PHE A 259 7.52 9.31 -12.72
N ASP A 260 8.82 9.03 -12.71
CA ASP A 260 9.40 7.71 -12.98
C ASP A 260 10.46 7.45 -11.91
N ALA A 261 10.35 6.29 -11.25
CA ALA A 261 11.13 5.95 -10.08
C ALA A 261 12.65 5.86 -10.31
N SER A 262 13.10 5.69 -11.56
CA SER A 262 14.53 5.66 -11.95
C SER A 262 15.02 6.98 -12.55
N ALA A 263 14.14 7.78 -13.13
CA ALA A 263 14.47 9.05 -13.77
C ALA A 263 14.76 10.19 -12.77
N LYS A 264 15.29 11.31 -13.29
CA LYS A 264 15.39 12.56 -12.54
C LYS A 264 13.99 13.10 -12.20
N CYS A 265 13.85 13.68 -11.00
CA CYS A 265 12.59 14.28 -10.58
C CYS A 265 12.10 15.40 -11.54
N PRO A 266 10.80 15.43 -11.89
CA PRO A 266 10.20 16.56 -12.60
C PRO A 266 10.19 17.81 -11.72
N ALA A 267 9.86 18.96 -12.30
CA ALA A 267 9.55 20.15 -11.52
C ALA A 267 8.14 20.00 -10.88
N TYR A 268 8.11 19.91 -9.55
CA TYR A 268 6.89 19.91 -8.74
C TYR A 268 7.02 20.91 -7.59
N VAL A 269 5.91 21.18 -6.91
CA VAL A 269 5.86 21.88 -5.61
C VAL A 269 5.07 21.03 -4.61
N ILE A 270 5.26 21.25 -3.32
CA ILE A 270 4.34 20.75 -2.28
C ILE A 270 3.48 21.95 -1.85
N PRO A 271 2.16 21.80 -1.62
CA PRO A 271 1.33 22.88 -1.09
C PRO A 271 1.93 23.46 0.22
N GLU A 272 2.07 24.78 0.34
CA GLU A 272 2.86 25.36 1.45
C GLU A 272 2.19 25.17 2.82
N ASP A 273 0.88 24.95 2.89
CA ASP A 273 0.18 24.53 4.11
C ASP A 273 0.64 23.14 4.59
N ILE A 274 0.81 22.19 3.67
CA ILE A 274 1.40 20.87 3.97
C ILE A 274 2.90 21.03 4.26
N ALA A 275 3.63 21.70 3.38
CA ALA A 275 5.09 21.80 3.45
C ALA A 275 5.56 22.53 4.73
N SER A 276 4.85 23.56 5.19
CA SER A 276 5.14 24.24 6.45
C SER A 276 4.81 23.36 7.66
N ALA A 277 3.63 22.73 7.70
CA ALA A 277 3.23 21.86 8.81
C ALA A 277 4.16 20.64 8.98
N VAL A 278 4.58 20.03 7.87
CA VAL A 278 5.56 18.93 7.85
C VAL A 278 6.93 19.41 8.33
N ARG A 279 7.44 20.52 7.77
CA ARG A 279 8.73 21.15 8.15
C ARG A 279 8.79 21.52 9.64
N GLU A 280 7.71 22.07 10.19
CA GLU A 280 7.63 22.31 11.64
C GLU A 280 7.62 21.00 12.46
N LYS A 281 6.92 19.96 11.98
CA LYS A 281 6.88 18.66 12.67
C LYS A 281 8.26 18.00 12.66
N GLU A 282 8.95 18.00 11.52
CA GLU A 282 10.33 17.52 11.37
C GLU A 282 11.26 18.25 12.34
N GLN A 283 11.23 19.58 12.39
CA GLN A 283 12.04 20.37 13.33
C GLN A 283 11.78 20.03 14.81
N ARG A 284 10.51 19.82 15.19
CA ARG A 284 10.14 19.38 16.56
C ARG A 284 10.64 17.97 16.86
N ASP A 285 10.47 17.05 15.90
CA ASP A 285 10.88 15.65 16.05
C ASP A 285 12.41 15.50 16.10
N ASP A 286 13.15 16.22 15.26
CA ASP A 286 14.62 16.21 15.25
C ASP A 286 15.20 16.88 16.51
N ALA A 287 14.57 17.94 17.04
CA ALA A 287 14.96 18.54 18.31
C ALA A 287 14.84 17.55 19.48
N GLU A 288 13.73 16.79 19.55
CA GLU A 288 13.56 15.76 20.57
C GLU A 288 14.46 14.54 20.34
N TYR A 289 14.65 14.11 19.10
CA TYR A 289 15.59 13.04 18.73
C TYR A 289 17.01 13.37 19.20
N ASN A 290 17.51 14.57 18.89
CA ASN A 290 18.85 15.01 19.29
C ASN A 290 18.98 15.08 20.83
N LYS A 291 17.93 15.55 21.52
CA LYS A 291 17.83 15.56 22.99
C LYS A 291 17.83 14.16 23.60
N LEU A 292 17.20 13.17 22.97
CA LEU A 292 17.19 11.76 23.40
C LEU A 292 18.55 11.09 23.17
N VAL A 293 19.18 11.34 22.01
CA VAL A 293 20.54 10.85 21.70
C VAL A 293 21.56 11.44 22.68
N ALA A 294 21.51 12.75 22.95
CA ALA A 294 22.38 13.41 23.92
C ALA A 294 22.17 12.92 25.37
N LYS A 295 20.95 12.49 25.72
CA LYS A 295 20.64 11.81 27.00
C LYS A 295 21.08 10.34 27.06
N GLY A 296 21.69 9.81 26.00
CA GLY A 296 22.18 8.43 25.98
C GLY A 296 21.07 7.38 25.94
N THR A 297 19.90 7.66 25.35
CA THR A 297 18.80 6.68 25.19
C THR A 297 19.35 5.34 24.68
N PRO A 298 19.04 4.20 25.32
CA PRO A 298 19.52 2.89 24.89
C PRO A 298 19.22 2.59 23.42
N VAL A 299 20.15 1.93 22.74
CA VAL A 299 19.94 1.43 21.38
C VAL A 299 19.15 0.12 21.47
N ALA A 300 18.09 -0.02 20.68
CA ALA A 300 17.34 -1.26 20.59
C ALA A 300 18.21 -2.38 20.01
N ARG A 301 18.09 -3.61 20.54
CA ARG A 301 18.83 -4.74 19.99
C ARG A 301 18.30 -5.06 18.59
N MET A 302 19.21 -5.35 17.67
CA MET A 302 18.84 -5.91 16.37
C MET A 302 18.68 -7.43 16.57
N ASN A 303 17.46 -7.95 16.41
CA ASN A 303 17.14 -9.35 16.67
C ASN A 303 17.54 -10.28 15.49
N THR A 304 18.64 -9.95 14.80
CA THR A 304 19.09 -10.62 13.57
C THR A 304 19.25 -12.11 13.80
N GLY A 305 18.39 -12.91 13.17
CA GLY A 305 18.33 -14.37 13.37
C GLY A 305 17.11 -14.87 14.16
N ILE A 306 16.23 -14.01 14.65
CA ILE A 306 14.82 -14.35 14.86
C ILE A 306 14.07 -14.02 13.56
N ASP A 307 13.29 -14.97 13.04
CA ASP A 307 12.40 -14.68 11.90
C ASP A 307 11.17 -13.89 12.36
N GLY A 308 11.31 -12.58 12.53
CA GLY A 308 10.22 -11.63 12.69
C GLY A 308 9.41 -11.70 13.98
N GLY A 309 8.26 -11.03 13.97
CA GLY A 309 7.50 -10.70 15.16
C GLY A 309 6.14 -11.40 15.29
N MET A 310 5.57 -11.24 16.48
CA MET A 310 4.23 -11.65 16.93
C MET A 310 3.78 -10.69 18.04
N ASN A 311 2.54 -10.23 18.03
CA ASN A 311 2.05 -9.36 19.10
C ASN A 311 1.97 -10.11 20.45
N LYS A 312 2.34 -9.42 21.53
CA LYS A 312 2.33 -9.93 22.91
C LYS A 312 1.01 -10.58 23.35
N ILE A 313 -0.14 -10.16 22.80
CA ILE A 313 -1.45 -10.77 23.10
C ILE A 313 -1.57 -12.23 22.61
N PHE A 314 -0.87 -12.60 21.54
CA PHE A 314 -0.84 -13.94 20.97
C PHE A 314 0.34 -14.76 21.50
N ALA A 315 1.52 -14.14 21.65
CA ALA A 315 2.68 -14.81 22.26
C ALA A 315 2.35 -15.35 23.67
N ALA A 316 1.61 -14.57 24.47
CA ALA A 316 1.11 -14.99 25.80
C ALA A 316 0.05 -16.13 25.79
N LYS A 317 -0.28 -16.72 24.64
CA LYS A 317 -1.18 -17.88 24.49
C LYS A 317 -0.49 -19.14 24.02
N ILE A 318 0.76 -19.03 23.59
CA ILE A 318 1.53 -20.14 23.02
C ILE A 318 2.53 -20.60 24.09
N PRO A 319 2.62 -21.91 24.40
CA PRO A 319 3.69 -22.43 25.24
C PRO A 319 5.07 -22.01 24.69
N GLU A 320 5.92 -21.45 25.55
CA GLU A 320 7.24 -20.89 25.16
C GLU A 320 7.16 -19.76 24.11
N GLY A 321 5.99 -19.10 23.97
CA GLY A 321 5.74 -18.07 22.98
C GLY A 321 6.60 -16.82 23.17
N SER A 322 7.49 -16.56 22.20
CA SER A 322 8.24 -15.31 22.09
C SER A 322 7.52 -14.31 21.19
N THR A 323 7.67 -13.01 21.48
CA THR A 323 7.22 -11.95 20.58
C THR A 323 8.15 -11.76 19.38
N GLY A 324 9.43 -12.14 19.50
CA GLY A 324 10.48 -11.87 18.50
C GLY A 324 10.87 -10.40 18.34
N LEU A 325 10.22 -9.48 19.06
CA LEU A 325 10.36 -8.03 18.91
C LEU A 325 11.64 -7.51 19.59
N SER A 326 12.18 -6.39 19.11
CA SER A 326 13.41 -5.76 19.65
C SER A 326 13.25 -5.17 21.05
N GLU A 327 12.03 -5.15 21.57
CA GLU A 327 11.70 -4.80 22.96
C GLU A 327 11.20 -6.06 23.67
N GLU A 328 11.91 -6.45 24.72
CA GLU A 328 11.54 -7.60 25.56
C GLU A 328 10.19 -7.33 26.22
N ALA A 329 9.21 -8.20 25.98
CA ALA A 329 7.95 -8.14 26.70
C ALA A 329 8.18 -8.67 28.12
N GLU A 330 8.10 -7.80 29.12
CA GLU A 330 8.29 -8.15 30.53
C GLU A 330 7.45 -9.39 30.91
N GLY A 331 8.05 -10.37 31.61
CA GLY A 331 7.38 -11.63 31.92
C GLY A 331 6.08 -11.45 32.72
N SER A 332 6.03 -10.44 33.59
CA SER A 332 4.83 -9.97 34.30
C SER A 332 3.70 -9.54 33.35
N THR A 333 4.05 -8.77 32.31
CA THR A 333 3.11 -8.32 31.27
C THR A 333 2.61 -9.50 30.45
N LEU A 334 3.47 -10.46 30.08
CA LEU A 334 3.03 -11.67 29.37
C LEU A 334 2.12 -12.55 30.25
N GLN A 335 2.41 -12.72 31.54
CA GLN A 335 1.56 -13.47 32.47
C GLN A 335 0.16 -12.82 32.63
N LEU A 336 0.09 -11.49 32.76
CA LEU A 336 -1.19 -10.79 32.82
C LEU A 336 -1.98 -10.93 31.50
N LEU A 337 -1.29 -10.81 30.36
CA LEU A 337 -1.90 -11.03 29.05
C LEU A 337 -2.32 -12.49 28.82
N ALA A 338 -1.67 -13.47 29.46
CA ALA A 338 -2.07 -14.87 29.37
C ALA A 338 -3.49 -15.11 29.91
N MET A 339 -3.98 -14.28 30.83
CA MET A 339 -5.32 -14.38 31.41
C MET A 339 -6.44 -13.66 30.62
N SER A 340 -6.11 -12.80 29.65
CA SER A 340 -7.11 -12.07 28.85
C SER A 340 -7.66 -12.90 27.66
N LYS A 341 -8.70 -12.44 26.97
CA LYS A 341 -9.18 -13.10 25.74
C LYS A 341 -8.38 -12.64 24.52
N ALA A 342 -7.89 -13.59 23.72
CA ALA A 342 -7.22 -13.30 22.44
C ALA A 342 -8.22 -12.74 21.39
N PRO A 343 -7.79 -11.82 20.51
CA PRO A 343 -8.64 -11.24 19.47
C PRO A 343 -8.73 -12.17 18.25
N GLY A 344 -9.61 -13.17 18.38
CA GLY A 344 -9.82 -14.23 17.40
C GLY A 344 -9.14 -15.54 17.80
N THR A 345 -9.19 -16.51 16.89
CA THR A 345 -8.73 -17.88 17.11
C THR A 345 -7.28 -18.04 16.67
N ILE A 346 -6.46 -18.69 17.51
CA ILE A 346 -5.09 -19.08 17.17
C ILE A 346 -5.13 -20.56 16.76
N PRO A 347 -4.84 -20.92 15.50
CA PRO A 347 -4.85 -22.31 15.05
C PRO A 347 -3.56 -23.04 15.50
N GLY A 348 -3.61 -24.37 15.56
CA GLY A 348 -2.45 -25.21 15.89
C GLY A 348 -1.30 -25.17 14.87
N THR A 349 -1.54 -24.56 13.70
CA THR A 349 -0.58 -24.28 12.61
C THR A 349 0.31 -23.05 12.87
N VAL A 350 0.08 -22.31 13.96
CA VAL A 350 0.84 -21.10 14.32
C VAL A 350 2.34 -21.39 14.46
N ASN A 351 3.17 -20.57 13.80
CA ASN A 351 4.62 -20.73 13.78
C ASN A 351 5.33 -19.60 14.55
N PRO A 352 5.28 -19.57 15.90
CA PRO A 352 5.78 -18.43 16.70
C PRO A 352 7.24 -18.07 16.38
N PRO A 353 7.65 -16.80 16.55
CA PRO A 353 9.05 -16.40 16.47
C PRO A 353 9.94 -17.28 17.35
N LYS A 354 11.02 -17.82 16.79
CA LYS A 354 12.03 -18.59 17.52
C LYS A 354 13.43 -18.05 17.23
N PRO A 355 14.32 -17.97 18.24
CA PRO A 355 15.73 -17.69 18.00
C PRO A 355 16.38 -18.89 17.28
N ASN A 356 17.04 -18.62 16.15
CA ASN A 356 17.79 -19.65 15.44
C ASN A 356 19.07 -20.03 16.20
N PHE A 357 19.01 -21.12 16.97
CA PHE A 357 20.20 -21.76 17.53
C PHE A 357 21.00 -22.48 16.43
N ALA A 358 21.81 -21.70 15.71
CA ALA A 358 22.73 -22.11 14.64
C ALA A 358 22.09 -22.64 13.33
N PRO A 359 22.80 -22.56 12.19
CA PRO A 359 22.28 -23.04 10.91
C PRO A 359 22.48 -24.55 10.76
N THR A 360 21.46 -25.35 11.10
CA THR A 360 21.47 -26.77 10.77
C THR A 360 21.36 -26.97 9.26
N SER A 361 22.33 -27.67 8.69
CA SER A 361 22.33 -28.17 7.31
C SER A 361 21.25 -29.25 7.13
N ALA A 362 20.01 -28.81 6.96
CA ALA A 362 18.90 -29.66 6.55
C ALA A 362 18.71 -29.52 5.03
N TYR A 363 18.77 -30.66 4.32
CA TYR A 363 18.43 -30.73 2.89
C TYR A 363 16.98 -30.25 2.67
N PRO A 364 16.65 -29.68 1.50
CA PRO A 364 15.26 -29.38 1.16
C PRO A 364 14.39 -30.63 1.31
N GLN A 365 13.43 -30.59 2.21
CA GLN A 365 12.26 -31.46 2.12
C GLN A 365 11.35 -30.85 1.07
N GLU A 366 11.28 -31.47 -0.10
CA GLU A 366 10.30 -31.12 -1.12
C GLU A 366 8.90 -31.47 -0.58
N GLU A 367 8.06 -30.45 -0.36
CA GLU A 367 6.64 -30.68 -0.04
C GLU A 367 5.94 -31.20 -1.31
N PRO A 368 5.01 -32.17 -1.20
CA PRO A 368 4.57 -32.97 -2.34
C PRO A 368 3.72 -32.18 -3.33
N VAL A 369 4.19 -32.08 -4.58
CA VAL A 369 3.36 -31.66 -5.71
C VAL A 369 2.21 -32.66 -5.89
N VAL A 370 0.97 -32.17 -5.78
CA VAL A 370 -0.24 -32.99 -5.98
C VAL A 370 -0.40 -33.26 -7.47
N ALA A 371 0.23 -34.34 -7.94
CA ALA A 371 0.19 -34.74 -9.34
C ALA A 371 -1.22 -35.16 -9.77
N VAL A 372 -1.73 -34.55 -10.84
CA VAL A 372 -2.99 -34.95 -11.47
C VAL A 372 -2.78 -36.33 -12.12
N ALA A 373 -3.55 -37.32 -11.67
CA ALA A 373 -3.37 -38.70 -12.10
C ALA A 373 -3.87 -38.95 -13.53
N ALA A 374 -3.01 -39.52 -14.37
CA ALA A 374 -3.36 -40.24 -15.59
C ALA A 374 -2.88 -41.70 -15.46
N PRO A 375 -3.61 -42.70 -15.99
CA PRO A 375 -3.35 -44.12 -15.69
C PRO A 375 -2.09 -44.67 -16.38
N ALA A 376 -1.49 -45.67 -15.76
CA ALA A 376 -0.16 -46.19 -16.10
C ALA A 376 -0.16 -47.30 -17.19
N ALA A 377 1.03 -47.50 -17.77
CA ALA A 377 1.42 -48.71 -18.48
C ALA A 377 2.83 -49.15 -18.01
N ASN A 378 3.13 -50.45 -18.08
CA ASN A 378 4.27 -51.08 -17.40
C ASN A 378 5.54 -51.17 -18.28
N THR A 379 6.74 -51.30 -17.67
CA THR A 379 7.56 -52.56 -17.68
C THR A 379 9.03 -52.40 -17.23
N ARG A 380 9.36 -53.05 -16.09
CA ARG A 380 10.60 -53.76 -15.67
C ARG A 380 12.04 -53.22 -15.93
N VAL A 381 12.73 -52.95 -14.82
CA VAL A 381 13.98 -53.60 -14.30
C VAL A 381 15.22 -53.76 -15.20
N ALA A 382 16.34 -53.18 -14.74
CA ALA A 382 17.67 -53.82 -14.67
C ALA A 382 18.53 -53.14 -13.57
N SER A 383 19.44 -53.87 -12.92
CA SER A 383 20.31 -53.37 -11.83
C SER A 383 21.77 -53.82 -11.99
N ALA A 384 22.74 -52.90 -11.80
CA ALA A 384 24.15 -53.22 -11.56
C ALA A 384 24.90 -52.01 -10.94
N ALA A 385 25.94 -52.28 -10.16
CA ALA A 385 26.84 -51.34 -9.46
C ALA A 385 28.12 -52.11 -9.03
N PRO A 386 29.11 -51.54 -8.31
CA PRO A 386 29.70 -50.18 -8.32
C PRO A 386 31.25 -50.19 -8.49
N ALA A 387 31.88 -49.02 -8.72
CA ALA A 387 33.26 -48.65 -8.32
C ALA A 387 33.46 -47.14 -8.66
N GLU A 388 33.74 -46.21 -7.74
CA GLU A 388 34.92 -45.99 -6.87
C GLU A 388 36.11 -45.26 -7.54
N LYS A 389 36.27 -43.97 -7.17
CA LYS A 389 37.53 -43.17 -7.08
C LYS A 389 38.29 -42.90 -8.41
N SER A 390 39.13 -41.87 -8.54
CA SER A 390 39.60 -40.85 -7.59
C SER A 390 39.64 -39.43 -8.19
N GLU A 391 39.72 -38.46 -7.27
CA GLU A 391 40.52 -37.22 -7.29
C GLU A 391 41.44 -36.92 -8.49
N GLY A 392 41.54 -35.64 -8.86
CA GLY A 392 42.61 -35.12 -9.72
C GLY A 392 42.40 -33.65 -10.10
N GLY A 393 43.17 -32.73 -9.52
CA GLY A 393 43.06 -31.29 -9.79
C GLY A 393 43.44 -30.94 -11.25
N GLY A 394 42.63 -30.09 -11.89
CA GLY A 394 42.89 -29.63 -13.26
C GLY A 394 43.97 -28.54 -13.35
N PHE A 395 44.54 -28.35 -14.54
CA PHE A 395 45.43 -27.21 -14.80
C PHE A 395 45.31 -26.68 -16.24
N PHE A 396 44.97 -25.40 -16.32
CA PHE A 396 45.30 -24.45 -17.39
C PHE A 396 44.58 -24.54 -18.75
N SER A 397 44.60 -23.40 -19.42
CA SER A 397 43.73 -23.02 -20.53
C SER A 397 44.51 -22.72 -21.81
N ASN A 398 43.76 -22.68 -22.92
CA ASN A 398 43.93 -21.74 -24.03
C ASN A 398 44.91 -22.12 -25.16
N LEU A 399 44.77 -21.37 -26.28
CA LEU A 399 45.48 -21.45 -27.57
C LEU A 399 45.16 -22.68 -28.46
N GLY A 400 44.94 -22.55 -29.78
CA GLY A 400 44.62 -21.33 -30.55
C GLY A 400 45.10 -21.30 -32.01
N ARG A 401 44.16 -21.01 -32.93
CA ARG A 401 44.35 -20.52 -34.33
C ARG A 401 44.99 -21.45 -35.38
N LYS A 402 44.22 -21.78 -36.42
CA LYS A 402 44.59 -21.73 -37.86
C LYS A 402 43.29 -21.74 -38.68
N MET A 403 42.86 -20.78 -39.50
CA MET A 403 43.43 -19.73 -40.37
C MET A 403 43.38 -20.11 -41.87
N GLY A 404 42.35 -19.63 -42.57
CA GLY A 404 42.21 -19.55 -44.04
C GLY A 404 41.71 -20.82 -44.77
N LEU A 405 41.32 -20.76 -46.06
CA LEU A 405 41.00 -19.61 -46.95
C LEU A 405 40.42 -20.12 -48.30
N GLY A 406 39.51 -19.38 -48.96
CA GLY A 406 39.02 -19.62 -50.35
C GLY A 406 37.76 -20.51 -50.46
N THR A 407 36.67 -20.20 -51.23
CA THR A 407 36.45 -19.83 -52.67
C THR A 407 36.42 -21.03 -53.63
N ALA A 408 35.43 -21.23 -54.53
CA ALA A 408 34.22 -20.44 -54.87
C ALA A 408 33.09 -21.25 -55.57
N ASP A 409 31.88 -20.68 -55.53
CA ASP A 409 30.69 -20.73 -56.43
C ASP A 409 30.44 -21.86 -57.47
N THR A 410 29.18 -22.36 -57.50
CA THR A 410 28.30 -22.22 -58.71
C THR A 410 26.79 -22.37 -58.44
N THR A 411 26.03 -21.29 -58.68
CA THR A 411 24.64 -21.16 -59.22
C THR A 411 23.43 -22.03 -58.76
N ALA A 412 22.38 -21.31 -58.28
CA ALA A 412 20.92 -21.47 -58.55
C ALA A 412 20.20 -22.75 -58.05
N THR A 413 18.94 -22.76 -57.57
CA THR A 413 17.84 -21.77 -57.39
C THR A 413 16.93 -22.31 -56.22
N THR A 414 15.88 -21.70 -55.65
CA THR A 414 14.91 -20.63 -56.02
C THR A 414 14.36 -19.94 -54.75
N THR A 415 13.40 -19.00 -54.87
CA THR A 415 12.82 -18.19 -53.77
C THR A 415 11.30 -18.46 -53.50
N PRO A 416 10.71 -17.94 -52.39
CA PRO A 416 9.42 -18.40 -51.81
C PRO A 416 8.23 -17.46 -52.07
N PRO A 417 7.02 -17.76 -51.53
CA PRO A 417 5.92 -16.80 -51.42
C PRO A 417 5.89 -16.04 -50.07
N GLN A 418 5.59 -14.74 -50.11
CA GLN A 418 5.18 -13.91 -48.97
C GLN A 418 3.73 -13.42 -49.14
N ALA A 419 3.05 -13.16 -48.03
CA ALA A 419 2.12 -12.01 -47.85
C ALA A 419 1.95 -11.78 -46.33
N THR A 420 2.11 -10.63 -45.67
CA THR A 420 2.02 -9.17 -45.97
C THR A 420 0.62 -8.57 -46.06
N ALA A 421 0.21 -7.91 -44.97
CA ALA A 421 -0.65 -6.72 -45.00
C ALA A 421 -0.41 -5.88 -43.73
N SER A 422 -0.43 -4.55 -43.85
CA SER A 422 -0.31 -3.59 -42.74
C SER A 422 -1.05 -2.31 -43.10
N VAL A 423 -1.88 -1.78 -42.20
CA VAL A 423 -2.60 -0.49 -42.35
C VAL A 423 -2.81 0.15 -40.98
N ALA A 424 -2.67 1.48 -40.90
CA ALA A 424 -3.04 2.35 -39.80
C ALA A 424 -3.33 3.77 -40.37
N PRO A 425 -3.84 4.74 -39.58
CA PRO A 425 -4.93 4.69 -38.60
C PRO A 425 -6.04 5.74 -38.93
N ALA A 426 -7.24 5.66 -38.31
CA ALA A 426 -8.26 6.71 -38.47
C ALA A 426 -9.23 6.89 -37.29
N ALA A 427 -9.40 8.17 -36.90
CA ALA A 427 -10.53 8.89 -36.27
C ALA A 427 -11.57 8.22 -35.32
N THR A 428 -11.90 8.96 -34.25
CA THR A 428 -13.12 8.82 -33.42
C THR A 428 -14.36 9.44 -34.10
N PRO A 429 -15.59 9.04 -33.71
CA PRO A 429 -16.44 9.91 -32.87
C PRO A 429 -17.30 9.10 -31.86
N PRO A 430 -18.45 9.58 -31.31
CA PRO A 430 -18.47 10.30 -30.03
C PRO A 430 -19.32 9.63 -28.92
N THR A 431 -19.32 10.26 -27.74
CA THR A 431 -20.05 9.85 -26.53
C THR A 431 -21.58 9.73 -26.70
N ALA A 432 -22.18 8.70 -26.08
CA ALA A 432 -23.62 8.52 -25.98
C ALA A 432 -24.12 8.51 -24.52
N ALA A 433 -24.00 9.65 -23.82
CA ALA A 433 -24.82 9.89 -22.63
C ALA A 433 -26.26 10.24 -23.03
N SER A 434 -27.23 9.99 -22.13
CA SER A 434 -28.67 10.27 -22.28
C SER A 434 -29.44 9.39 -23.28
N ARG A 435 -30.06 8.30 -22.78
CA ARG A 435 -31.35 7.75 -23.26
C ARG A 435 -31.98 6.69 -22.32
N LEU A 436 -32.16 7.03 -21.04
CA LEU A 436 -32.88 6.19 -20.06
C LEU A 436 -33.97 6.95 -19.28
N LYS A 437 -34.97 7.46 -20.02
CA LYS A 437 -36.25 7.98 -19.47
C LYS A 437 -37.42 7.74 -20.44
N ALA A 438 -37.85 6.48 -20.62
CA ALA A 438 -39.03 6.12 -21.41
C ALA A 438 -39.57 4.70 -21.14
N ALA A 439 -39.79 4.31 -19.87
CA ALA A 439 -40.23 2.94 -19.53
C ALA A 439 -41.15 2.84 -18.29
N VAL A 440 -41.99 3.84 -18.02
CA VAL A 440 -42.99 3.80 -16.93
C VAL A 440 -44.37 4.20 -17.46
N THR A 441 -45.19 3.24 -17.88
CA THR A 441 -46.67 3.29 -17.92
C THR A 441 -47.29 2.02 -18.52
N ARG A 442 -47.62 1.03 -17.67
CA ARG A 442 -48.83 0.17 -17.75
C ARG A 442 -48.80 -0.91 -16.65
N PHE A 443 -49.69 -0.78 -15.66
CA PHE A 443 -50.66 -1.80 -15.19
C PHE A 443 -51.22 -1.43 -13.81
N VAL A 444 -52.44 -0.88 -13.78
CA VAL A 444 -53.32 -0.79 -12.61
C VAL A 444 -54.77 -0.90 -13.09
N PRO A 445 -55.55 -1.90 -12.63
CA PRO A 445 -56.99 -1.99 -12.90
C PRO A 445 -57.85 -1.88 -11.62
N GLY A 446 -59.11 -1.45 -11.78
CA GLY A 446 -60.20 -1.69 -10.81
C GLY A 446 -60.37 -0.66 -9.68
N ARG A 447 -61.64 -0.33 -9.37
CA ARG A 447 -62.04 0.62 -8.31
C ARG A 447 -63.55 0.55 -8.02
N GLU A 448 -63.93 0.31 -6.77
CA GLU A 448 -65.27 0.54 -6.19
C GLU A 448 -65.04 1.11 -4.77
N THR A 449 -65.46 2.33 -4.38
CA THR A 449 -66.81 2.87 -4.06
C THR A 449 -67.41 2.27 -2.76
N ALA A 450 -67.95 3.05 -1.81
CA ALA A 450 -68.34 4.48 -1.78
C ALA A 450 -68.27 5.12 -0.36
N LYS A 451 -68.51 6.45 -0.29
CA LYS A 451 -69.24 7.29 0.71
C LYS A 451 -69.25 6.86 2.22
N ASP A 452 -69.17 7.76 3.21
CA ASP A 452 -69.78 9.10 3.36
C ASP A 452 -68.98 10.09 4.25
N ALA A 453 -69.42 11.35 4.37
CA ALA A 453 -68.87 12.38 5.29
C ALA A 453 -69.89 13.48 5.67
N PRO A 454 -69.86 14.00 6.91
CA PRO A 454 -69.69 15.46 7.16
C PRO A 454 -68.93 15.81 8.47
N LYS A 455 -68.47 17.05 8.81
CA LYS A 455 -68.13 18.29 8.05
C LYS A 455 -67.55 19.39 9.00
N ALA A 456 -66.41 20.00 8.63
CA ALA A 456 -65.86 21.32 9.10
C ALA A 456 -65.53 21.47 10.62
N THR A 457 -64.81 22.49 11.14
CA THR A 457 -64.26 23.79 10.67
C THR A 457 -62.77 23.95 11.07
N ALA A 458 -61.81 24.43 10.25
CA ALA A 458 -61.50 25.85 9.88
C ALA A 458 -61.10 26.75 11.07
N ALA A 459 -60.03 27.57 11.08
CA ALA A 459 -58.93 27.87 10.13
C ALA A 459 -57.66 28.35 10.95
N ALA A 460 -56.58 29.04 10.52
CA ALA A 460 -56.19 29.78 9.30
C ALA A 460 -54.64 30.01 9.19
N LYS A 461 -54.18 30.88 8.28
CA LYS A 461 -52.85 31.57 8.16
C LYS A 461 -53.12 33.05 7.74
N PRO A 462 -52.20 34.03 7.56
CA PRO A 462 -50.80 34.00 7.05
C PRO A 462 -49.78 34.35 8.17
N ALA A 463 -48.63 35.06 8.08
CA ALA A 463 -47.93 35.84 7.04
C ALA A 463 -46.40 35.98 7.35
N GLU A 464 -45.67 36.73 6.52
CA GLU A 464 -44.31 37.31 6.71
C GLU A 464 -44.29 38.69 5.99
N PRO A 465 -43.45 39.69 6.35
CA PRO A 465 -42.14 39.82 5.66
C PRO A 465 -40.98 40.59 6.37
N ALA A 466 -39.75 40.33 5.91
CA ALA A 466 -38.63 41.30 5.73
C ALA A 466 -37.78 41.83 6.92
N LYS A 467 -36.57 42.32 6.58
CA LYS A 467 -35.54 42.97 7.43
C LYS A 467 -35.34 44.44 7.03
N PRO A 468 -34.79 45.30 7.93
CA PRO A 468 -33.43 45.82 7.67
C PRO A 468 -32.52 45.96 8.91
N GLN A 469 -31.28 46.40 8.67
CA GLN A 469 -30.24 46.86 9.62
C GLN A 469 -30.12 48.41 9.55
N PRO A 470 -29.27 49.09 10.36
CA PRO A 470 -28.66 48.76 11.66
C PRO A 470 -28.92 49.86 12.73
N ASP A 471 -28.40 49.68 13.95
CA ASP A 471 -28.30 50.75 14.97
C ASP A 471 -26.89 50.82 15.60
N THR A 472 -26.50 51.97 16.20
CA THR A 472 -25.13 52.22 16.67
C THR A 472 -25.09 53.26 17.81
N ARG A 473 -24.00 53.26 18.62
CA ARG A 473 -23.65 54.21 19.73
C ARG A 473 -24.38 53.91 21.06
N LEU A 474 -23.84 54.21 22.25
CA LEU A 474 -22.59 54.84 22.78
C LEU A 474 -22.37 54.20 24.20
N ALA A 475 -21.28 54.32 24.99
CA ALA A 475 -20.06 55.14 24.98
C ALA A 475 -18.91 54.49 25.82
N ALA A 476 -17.80 55.24 25.99
CA ALA A 476 -16.93 55.29 27.18
C ALA A 476 -16.03 54.07 27.56
N THR A 477 -14.74 54.23 27.93
CA THR A 477 -13.70 55.22 27.54
C THR A 477 -12.32 54.66 27.90
N ARG A 478 -11.26 54.98 27.14
CA ARG A 478 -9.86 54.67 27.49
C ARG A 478 -9.13 55.94 27.95
N PRO A 479 -8.26 55.86 28.97
CA PRO A 479 -7.08 56.72 29.09
C PRO A 479 -5.87 56.14 28.35
N ALA A 480 -4.89 56.99 28.05
CA ALA A 480 -3.56 56.61 27.57
C ALA A 480 -2.52 57.57 28.17
N LEU A 481 -1.29 57.09 28.43
CA LEU A 481 -0.22 57.91 29.03
C LEU A 481 1.16 57.66 28.40
N LYS A 482 1.91 58.76 28.30
CA LYS A 482 3.32 58.98 27.89
C LYS A 482 3.67 60.43 28.31
N PRO A 483 4.94 60.86 28.40
CA PRO A 483 6.17 60.16 28.84
C PRO A 483 7.04 61.07 29.78
N SER A 484 8.36 60.81 29.84
CA SER A 484 9.49 61.79 29.95
C SER A 484 10.24 62.00 31.29
N VAL A 485 11.59 61.91 31.20
CA VAL A 485 12.73 62.40 32.05
C VAL A 485 12.76 62.10 33.57
N SER A 486 13.88 62.12 34.31
CA SER A 486 15.33 62.46 34.07
C SER A 486 16.22 61.82 35.17
N ASP A 487 17.58 61.83 35.19
CA ASP A 487 18.66 61.78 34.18
C ASP A 487 20.04 61.58 34.89
N GLY A 488 21.08 61.13 34.18
CA GLY A 488 22.51 61.29 34.56
C GLY A 488 23.31 60.02 34.90
N ALA A 489 24.61 59.92 34.59
CA ALA A 489 25.51 60.79 33.80
C ALA A 489 26.81 60.05 33.38
N GLY A 490 27.56 60.57 32.39
CA GLY A 490 28.99 60.26 32.20
C GLY A 490 29.45 59.64 30.85
N SER A 491 30.08 60.48 30.00
CA SER A 491 31.10 60.22 28.96
C SER A 491 31.46 58.78 28.50
N GLY A 492 31.64 58.49 27.20
CA GLY A 492 31.45 59.36 26.02
C GLY A 492 32.11 58.90 24.70
N ASP A 493 31.78 59.66 23.66
CA ASP A 493 32.49 59.90 22.39
C ASP A 493 32.39 58.99 21.12
N THR A 494 32.27 59.70 19.99
CA THR A 494 32.70 59.42 18.60
C THR A 494 32.09 58.24 17.77
N GLN A 495 31.09 58.60 16.94
CA GLN A 495 30.94 58.36 15.47
C GLN A 495 30.91 56.93 14.84
N LEU A 496 30.34 56.67 13.65
CA LEU A 496 29.17 57.20 12.90
C LEU A 496 28.96 56.32 11.62
N ALA A 497 27.74 55.81 11.34
CA ALA A 497 27.33 55.09 10.11
C ALA A 497 28.13 53.79 9.75
N GLY A 498 27.60 52.78 9.06
CA GLY A 498 26.32 52.60 8.35
C GLY A 498 26.54 51.76 7.07
N ALA A 499 25.52 51.01 6.65
CA ALA A 499 25.50 50.11 5.48
C ALA A 499 26.26 48.77 5.58
N ALA A 500 25.75 47.77 4.85
CA ALA A 500 26.31 46.41 4.68
C ALA A 500 26.90 46.26 3.26
N PRO A 501 27.54 45.12 2.92
CA PRO A 501 26.73 44.11 2.21
C PRO A 501 27.10 42.63 2.43
N VAL A 502 26.23 41.80 1.84
CA VAL A 502 26.36 40.37 1.45
C VAL A 502 27.78 39.85 1.21
N VAL A 503 28.04 38.61 1.64
CA VAL A 503 29.19 37.78 1.19
C VAL A 503 28.65 36.60 0.38
N GLN A 504 29.28 36.29 -0.76
CA GLN A 504 28.95 35.14 -1.61
C GLN A 504 29.86 33.92 -1.39
N SER A 505 29.41 32.79 -1.94
CA SER A 505 30.15 31.54 -2.12
C SER A 505 31.50 31.71 -2.82
N ASN A 506 32.46 30.85 -2.48
CA ASN A 506 33.64 30.58 -3.31
C ASN A 506 33.81 29.07 -3.54
N SER A 507 34.41 28.70 -4.68
CA SER A 507 34.54 27.33 -5.14
C SER A 507 35.89 27.10 -5.85
N PHE A 508 36.53 25.97 -5.50
CA PHE A 508 37.60 25.26 -6.22
C PHE A 508 38.93 25.97 -6.58
N ASP A 509 39.92 25.09 -6.80
CA ASP A 509 41.24 25.29 -7.42
C ASP A 509 42.13 26.46 -6.99
N SER A 510 43.12 26.16 -6.13
CA SER A 510 44.55 26.18 -6.55
C SER A 510 45.51 25.95 -5.37
N ARG A 511 46.26 24.84 -5.39
CA ARG A 511 47.73 24.75 -5.12
C ARG A 511 48.23 23.30 -5.11
N PHE A 512 49.26 23.08 -5.93
CA PHE A 512 50.38 22.10 -5.91
C PHE A 512 50.44 21.05 -4.78
N GLY A 513 50.96 19.85 -5.00
CA GLY A 513 51.83 19.37 -6.10
C GLY A 513 53.01 18.58 -5.51
N ALA A 514 53.48 17.53 -6.19
CA ALA A 514 54.37 16.52 -5.60
C ALA A 514 55.81 17.00 -5.38
N VAL A 515 56.50 16.39 -4.39
CA VAL A 515 57.82 15.71 -4.49
C VAL A 515 58.33 15.36 -3.08
N LYS A 516 58.24 14.08 -2.69
CA LYS A 516 59.41 13.24 -2.39
C LYS A 516 59.02 11.76 -2.28
#